data_AF-A0A4R4QDE5-F1
#
_entry.id   AF-A0A4R4QDE5-F1
#
_cell.length_a   1.000
_cell.length_b   1.000
_cell.length_c   1.000
_cell.angle_alpha   90.00
_cell.angle_beta   90.00
_cell.angle_gamma   90.00
#
_symmetry.space_group_name_H-M   'P 1'
#
loop_
_entity.id
_entity.type
_entity.pdbx_description
1 polymer ?
#
loop_
_entity_poly.entity_id
_entity_poly.type
_entity_poly.pdbx_seq_one_letter_code
_entity_poly.pdbx_strand_id
1 'polypeptide(L)'
;MQHQTVPQTTIKQSDATEQPQPDYWLNLAEDIRQAADRIASLTGTTTYPVDVRLTVLGSGSTHQVDLTVPLIDRVAAAFGTSAAADHRREEYSAQGVVGHLRISAWTCIPAPEDPEKAALQARVAELEAQIAAGGTR
;
A
#
# COMPACT_ATOMS: atom_id res chain seq x y z
N MET A 1 34.96 -41.83 14.74
CA MET A 1 33.92 -41.00 14.10
C MET A 1 33.62 -39.85 15.03
N GLN A 2 34.12 -38.65 14.71
CA GLN A 2 33.94 -37.45 15.54
C GLN A 2 32.64 -36.76 15.11
N HIS A 3 31.67 -36.66 16.01
CA HIS A 3 30.44 -35.92 15.76
C HIS A 3 30.70 -34.42 15.92
N GLN A 4 30.78 -33.74 14.78
CA GLN A 4 30.87 -32.29 14.69
C GLN A 4 29.51 -31.70 15.10
N THR A 5 29.45 -31.06 16.26
CA THR A 5 28.26 -30.33 16.72
C THR A 5 28.23 -28.98 16.01
N VAL A 6 27.34 -28.82 15.04
CA VAL A 6 27.10 -27.53 14.38
C VAL A 6 26.42 -26.60 15.40
N PRO A 7 26.96 -25.40 15.69
CA PRO A 7 26.26 -24.46 16.56
C PRO A 7 25.01 -23.95 15.84
N GLN A 8 23.84 -24.29 16.38
CA GLN A 8 22.57 -23.67 15.99
C GLN A 8 22.67 -22.18 16.32
N THR A 9 22.84 -21.37 15.28
CA THR A 9 22.69 -19.92 15.39
C THR A 9 21.22 -19.67 15.68
N THR A 10 20.91 -19.44 16.96
CA THR A 10 19.60 -18.94 17.38
C THR A 10 19.47 -17.54 16.80
N ILE A 11 18.79 -17.41 15.67
CA ILE A 11 18.32 -16.11 15.22
C ILE A 11 17.26 -15.71 16.24
N LYS A 12 17.63 -14.85 17.18
CA LYS A 12 16.66 -14.12 17.98
C LYS A 12 15.82 -13.33 16.97
N GLN A 13 14.59 -13.78 16.74
CA GLN A 13 13.56 -12.90 16.22
C GLN A 13 13.47 -11.77 17.23
N SER A 14 14.07 -10.63 16.89
CA SER A 14 13.89 -9.40 17.63
C SER A 14 12.40 -9.09 17.56
N ASP A 15 11.72 -9.25 18.68
CA ASP A 15 10.41 -8.67 18.98
C ASP A 15 10.57 -7.15 18.98
N ALA A 16 10.82 -6.59 17.80
CA ALA A 16 10.89 -5.16 17.59
C ALA A 16 9.48 -4.70 17.21
N THR A 17 8.61 -4.56 18.21
CA THR A 17 7.59 -3.51 18.17
C THR A 17 8.30 -2.16 18.31
N GLU A 18 9.11 -1.82 17.32
CA GLU A 18 9.65 -0.48 17.16
C GLU A 18 8.47 0.36 16.69
N GLN A 19 7.91 1.17 17.60
CA GLN A 19 6.90 2.15 17.22
C GLN A 19 7.45 2.94 16.03
N PRO A 20 6.68 3.11 14.95
CA PRO A 20 7.15 3.84 13.78
C PRO A 20 7.58 5.23 14.24
N GLN A 21 8.89 5.52 14.19
CA GLN A 21 9.38 6.86 14.51
C GLN A 21 8.70 7.84 13.55
N PRO A 22 8.05 8.91 14.06
CA PRO A 22 7.22 9.80 13.26
C PRO A 22 7.94 10.37 12.02
N ASP A 23 9.26 10.50 12.09
CA ASP A 23 10.09 11.08 11.01
C ASP A 23 10.83 10.05 10.15
N TYR A 24 10.68 8.74 10.43
CA TYR A 24 11.45 7.70 9.73
C TYR A 24 11.22 7.71 8.22
N TRP A 25 9.96 7.83 7.80
CA TRP A 25 9.59 7.84 6.39
C TRP A 25 10.09 9.10 5.67
N LEU A 26 10.16 10.23 6.37
CA LEU A 26 10.67 11.48 5.81
C LEU A 26 12.17 11.41 5.57
N ASN A 27 12.93 10.93 6.57
CA ASN A 27 14.37 10.75 6.45
C ASN A 27 14.71 9.73 5.36
N LEU A 28 14.01 8.59 5.34
CA LEU A 28 14.20 7.57 4.31
C LEU A 28 13.85 8.10 2.91
N ALA A 29 12.77 8.88 2.76
CA ALA A 29 12.40 9.46 1.48
C ALA A 29 13.49 10.39 0.94
N GLU A 30 14.06 11.23 1.82
CA GLU A 30 15.17 12.11 1.47
C GLU A 30 16.43 11.33 1.09
N ASP A 31 16.77 10.28 1.84
CA ASP A 31 17.92 9.42 1.53
C ASP A 31 17.76 8.74 0.16
N ILE A 32 16.58 8.19 -0.13
CA ILE A 32 16.29 7.55 -1.43
C ILE A 32 16.36 8.57 -2.57
N ARG A 33 15.83 9.78 -2.36
CA ARG A 33 15.90 10.87 -3.34
C ARG A 33 17.36 11.23 -3.64
N GLN A 34 18.18 11.41 -2.61
CA GLN A 34 19.61 11.70 -2.80
C GLN A 34 20.35 10.55 -3.50
N ALA A 35 20.02 9.30 -3.20
CA ALA A 35 20.58 8.14 -3.90
C ALA A 35 20.21 8.16 -5.40
N ALA A 36 18.95 8.46 -5.73
CA ALA A 36 18.49 8.58 -7.10
C ALA A 36 19.22 9.69 -7.86
N ASP A 37 19.40 10.85 -7.23
CA ASP A 37 20.13 11.99 -7.83
C ASP A 37 21.61 11.67 -8.08
N ARG A 38 22.26 10.92 -7.16
CA ARG A 38 23.63 10.44 -7.35
C ARG A 38 23.74 9.43 -8.49
N ILE A 39 22.81 8.47 -8.58
CA ILE A 39 22.75 7.51 -9.68
C ILE A 39 22.58 8.24 -11.01
N ALA A 40 21.66 9.22 -11.08
CA ALA A 40 21.48 10.02 -12.28
C ALA A 40 22.76 10.78 -12.67
N SER A 41 23.44 11.38 -11.70
CA SER A 41 24.71 12.10 -11.92
C SER A 41 25.82 11.19 -12.49
N LEU A 42 25.88 9.93 -12.07
CA LEU A 42 26.85 8.95 -12.59
C LEU A 42 26.65 8.65 -14.08
N THR A 43 25.44 8.79 -14.59
CA THR A 43 25.13 8.48 -15.99
C THR A 43 25.54 9.59 -16.94
N GLY A 44 25.80 10.81 -16.43
CA GLY A 44 26.18 11.97 -17.24
C GLY A 44 25.09 12.43 -18.23
N THR A 45 23.92 11.80 -18.24
CA THR A 45 22.82 12.08 -19.15
C THR A 45 21.62 12.64 -18.40
N THR A 46 21.15 13.82 -18.82
CA THR A 46 19.88 14.41 -18.35
C THR A 46 18.64 13.76 -19.00
N THR A 47 18.86 12.88 -19.98
CA THR A 47 17.82 12.20 -20.76
C THR A 47 17.96 10.70 -20.54
N TYR A 48 16.86 10.03 -20.16
CA TYR A 48 16.73 8.63 -19.77
C TYR A 48 17.50 7.60 -20.63
N PRO A 49 18.55 6.97 -20.09
CA PRO A 49 18.65 5.51 -20.15
C PRO A 49 18.53 4.85 -18.77
N VAL A 50 18.51 5.64 -17.69
CA VAL A 50 18.43 5.14 -16.31
C VAL A 50 17.15 5.63 -15.64
N ASP A 51 16.27 4.69 -15.29
CA ASP A 51 15.03 4.90 -14.52
C ASP A 51 15.28 4.38 -13.10
N VAL A 52 15.36 5.27 -12.11
CA VAL A 52 15.39 4.86 -10.69
C VAL A 52 13.96 4.81 -10.20
N ARG A 53 13.52 3.62 -9.78
CA ARG A 53 12.13 3.39 -9.35
C ARG A 53 12.07 2.83 -7.94
N LEU A 54 11.25 3.47 -7.10
CA LEU A 54 10.77 2.89 -5.84
C LEU A 54 9.36 2.35 -6.05
N THR A 55 9.17 1.06 -5.74
CA THR A 55 7.83 0.45 -5.71
C THR A 55 7.53 -0.02 -4.29
N VAL A 56 6.40 0.41 -3.74
CA VAL A 56 5.89 -0.02 -2.43
C VAL A 56 4.55 -0.71 -2.63
N LEU A 57 4.49 -1.99 -2.22
CA LEU A 57 3.25 -2.77 -2.23
C LEU A 57 2.76 -2.93 -0.80
N GLY A 58 1.55 -2.45 -0.52
CA GLY A 58 0.87 -2.67 0.76
C GLY A 58 0.42 -4.12 0.90
N SER A 59 -0.62 -4.50 0.14
CA SER A 59 -1.06 -5.89 0.02
C SER A 59 -1.71 -6.12 -1.34
N GLY A 60 -1.54 -7.32 -1.88
CA GLY A 60 -2.30 -7.77 -3.06
C GLY A 60 -3.71 -8.26 -2.70
N SER A 61 -4.08 -8.25 -1.41
CA SER A 61 -5.38 -8.69 -0.90
C SER A 61 -6.13 -7.54 -0.25
N THR A 62 -7.44 -7.52 -0.47
CA THR A 62 -8.36 -6.52 0.11
C THR A 62 -8.57 -6.69 1.62
N HIS A 63 -8.17 -7.82 2.21
CA HIS A 63 -8.34 -8.09 3.65
C HIS A 63 -7.50 -7.19 4.56
N GLN A 64 -6.49 -6.51 4.02
CA GLN A 64 -5.56 -5.67 4.78
C GLN A 64 -5.70 -4.19 4.43
N VAL A 65 -6.81 -3.77 3.82
CA VAL A 65 -7.05 -2.39 3.38
C VAL A 65 -6.88 -1.39 4.53
N ASP A 66 -7.44 -1.68 5.70
CA ASP A 66 -7.37 -0.78 6.87
C ASP A 66 -5.94 -0.55 7.37
N LEU A 67 -5.02 -1.49 7.11
CA LEU A 67 -3.60 -1.36 7.45
C LEU A 67 -2.78 -0.74 6.32
N THR A 68 -3.14 -1.04 5.07
CA THR A 68 -2.32 -0.71 3.90
C THR A 68 -2.66 0.64 3.30
N VAL A 69 -3.92 1.09 3.32
CA VAL A 69 -4.27 2.44 2.84
C VAL A 69 -3.52 3.54 3.62
N PRO A 70 -3.47 3.53 4.97
CA PRO A 70 -2.68 4.51 5.72
C PRO A 70 -1.17 4.40 5.48
N LEU A 71 -0.66 3.23 5.08
CA LEU A 71 0.73 3.08 4.65
C LEU A 71 0.97 3.82 3.33
N ILE A 72 0.10 3.62 2.34
CA ILE A 72 0.21 4.29 1.04
C ILE A 72 0.10 5.82 1.22
N ASP A 73 -0.79 6.31 2.07
CA ASP A 73 -0.89 7.75 2.38
C ASP A 73 0.39 8.31 3.00
N ARG A 74 1.01 7.59 3.94
CA ARG A 74 2.28 8.02 4.56
C ARG A 74 3.42 8.06 3.56
N VAL A 75 3.52 7.05 2.69
CA VAL A 75 4.52 7.05 1.60
C VAL A 75 4.25 8.21 0.66
N ALA A 76 3.00 8.41 0.24
CA ALA A 76 2.63 9.50 -0.64
C ALA A 76 3.04 10.86 -0.06
N ALA A 77 2.68 11.10 1.21
CA ALA A 77 3.03 12.31 1.95
C ALA A 77 4.55 12.51 2.09
N ALA A 78 5.30 11.44 2.40
CA ALA A 78 6.75 11.52 2.55
C ALA A 78 7.47 11.94 1.26
N PHE A 79 6.87 11.62 0.11
CA PHE A 79 7.38 12.01 -1.21
C PHE A 79 6.64 13.20 -1.84
N GLY A 80 5.77 13.89 -1.09
CA GLY A 80 5.02 15.05 -1.59
C GLY A 80 4.06 14.73 -2.75
N THR A 81 3.55 13.50 -2.80
CA THR A 81 2.54 13.03 -3.75
C THR A 81 1.20 12.80 -3.05
N SER A 82 0.15 12.51 -3.81
CA SER A 82 -1.17 12.17 -3.27
C SER A 82 -1.60 10.78 -3.72
N ALA A 83 -2.12 10.00 -2.77
CA ALA A 83 -2.77 8.73 -3.09
C ALA A 83 -4.24 8.95 -3.48
N ALA A 84 -4.76 8.08 -4.33
CA ALA A 84 -6.16 8.06 -4.71
C ALA A 84 -6.63 6.64 -5.03
N ALA A 85 -7.94 6.41 -4.87
CA ALA A 85 -8.59 5.19 -5.31
C ALA A 85 -8.79 5.20 -6.83
N ASP A 86 -8.34 4.15 -7.50
CA ASP A 86 -8.73 3.78 -8.85
C ASP A 86 -9.64 2.55 -8.78
N HIS A 87 -10.95 2.81 -8.73
CA HIS A 87 -11.96 1.76 -8.67
C HIS A 87 -12.03 0.89 -9.92
N ARG A 88 -11.45 1.29 -11.06
CA ARG A 88 -11.38 0.43 -12.25
C ARG A 88 -10.30 -0.64 -12.12
N ARG A 89 -9.27 -0.37 -11.33
CA ARG A 89 -8.17 -1.29 -11.04
C ARG A 89 -8.31 -1.97 -9.69
N GLU A 90 -9.33 -1.60 -8.92
CA GLU A 90 -9.50 -2.05 -7.54
C GLU A 90 -8.23 -1.74 -6.71
N GLU A 91 -7.63 -0.58 -6.95
CA GLU A 91 -6.36 -0.17 -6.37
C GLU A 91 -6.47 1.18 -5.66
N TYR A 92 -5.79 1.33 -4.53
CA TYR A 92 -5.47 2.63 -3.94
C TYR A 92 -3.99 2.89 -4.13
N SER A 93 -3.65 3.95 -4.86
CA SER A 93 -2.27 4.16 -5.31
C SER A 93 -1.84 5.62 -5.28
N ALA A 94 -0.54 5.82 -5.09
CA ALA A 94 0.17 7.08 -5.29
C ALA A 94 1.27 6.86 -6.32
N GLN A 95 1.32 7.72 -7.34
CA GLN A 95 2.36 7.72 -8.35
C GLN A 95 2.91 9.13 -8.52
N GLY A 96 4.21 9.24 -8.77
CA GLY A 96 4.83 10.53 -9.02
C GLY A 96 6.31 10.44 -9.37
N VAL A 97 6.90 11.59 -9.67
CA VAL A 97 8.32 11.75 -9.93
C VAL A 97 8.86 12.84 -9.00
N VAL A 98 9.91 12.51 -8.25
CA VAL A 98 10.59 13.42 -7.32
C VAL A 98 12.06 13.48 -7.74
N GLY A 99 12.47 14.58 -8.37
CA GLY A 99 13.81 14.66 -8.98
C GLY A 99 13.99 13.56 -10.03
N HIS A 100 14.98 12.68 -9.84
CA HIS A 100 15.25 11.53 -10.71
C HIS A 100 14.58 10.21 -10.26
N LEU A 101 13.78 10.23 -9.19
CA LEU A 101 13.11 9.06 -8.65
C LEU A 101 11.66 8.98 -9.14
N ARG A 102 11.28 7.87 -9.77
CA ARG A 102 9.88 7.50 -10.01
C ARG A 102 9.35 6.68 -8.83
N ILE A 103 8.18 7.03 -8.32
CA ILE A 103 7.57 6.37 -7.16
C ILE A 103 6.24 5.77 -7.60
N SER A 104 6.00 4.54 -7.16
CA SER A 104 4.73 3.85 -7.29
C SER A 104 4.41 3.13 -5.99
N ALA A 105 3.45 3.62 -5.22
CA ALA A 105 2.95 2.98 -4.02
C ALA A 105 1.51 2.54 -4.27
N TRP A 106 1.16 1.29 -3.98
CA TRP A 106 -0.21 0.82 -4.20
C TRP A 106 -0.61 -0.33 -3.29
N THR A 107 -1.92 -0.51 -3.13
CA THR A 107 -2.55 -1.64 -2.44
C THR A 107 -3.90 -1.95 -3.09
N CYS A 108 -4.36 -3.20 -3.02
CA CYS A 108 -5.69 -3.57 -3.49
C CYS A 108 -6.77 -3.06 -2.53
N ILE A 109 -7.85 -2.52 -3.06
CA ILE A 109 -9.07 -2.12 -2.33
C ILE A 109 -10.26 -2.94 -2.85
N PRO A 110 -11.29 -3.21 -2.01
CA PRO A 110 -12.49 -3.87 -2.50
C PRO A 110 -13.13 -3.06 -3.62
N ALA A 111 -13.68 -3.78 -4.61
CA ALA A 111 -14.59 -3.19 -5.58
C ALA A 111 -15.69 -2.41 -4.85
N PRO A 112 -16.08 -1.22 -5.35
CA PRO A 112 -17.23 -0.52 -4.79
C PRO A 112 -18.46 -1.43 -4.85
N GLU A 113 -19.31 -1.34 -3.83
CA GLU A 113 -20.57 -2.09 -3.83
C GLU A 113 -21.41 -1.71 -5.05
N ASP A 114 -21.93 -2.72 -5.74
CA ASP A 114 -22.82 -2.51 -6.88
C ASP A 114 -24.12 -1.85 -6.39
N PRO A 115 -24.49 -0.65 -6.90
CA PRO A 115 -25.68 0.05 -6.46
C PRO A 115 -26.98 -0.74 -6.70
N GLU A 116 -27.04 -1.58 -7.73
CA GLU A 116 -28.19 -2.45 -7.98
C GLU A 116 -28.27 -3.54 -6.91
N LYS A 117 -27.14 -4.14 -6.55
CA LYS A 117 -27.06 -5.13 -5.47
C LYS A 117 -27.47 -4.51 -4.14
N ALA A 118 -26.99 -3.31 -3.81
CA ALA A 118 -27.35 -2.59 -2.59
C ALA A 118 -28.86 -2.27 -2.56
N ALA A 119 -29.42 -1.81 -3.68
CA ALA A 119 -30.85 -1.54 -3.80
C ALA A 119 -31.71 -2.81 -3.65
N LEU A 120 -31.28 -3.92 -4.24
CA LEU A 120 -31.95 -5.22 -4.10
C LEU A 120 -31.91 -5.71 -2.66
N GLN A 121 -30.77 -5.61 -1.98
CA GLN A 121 -30.64 -6.00 -0.57
C GLN A 121 -31.54 -5.14 0.32
N ALA A 122 -31.60 -3.83 0.09
CA ALA A 122 -32.51 -2.95 0.80
C ALA A 122 -33.98 -3.33 0.56
N ARG A 123 -34.35 -3.66 -0.68
CA ARG A 123 -35.72 -4.09 -1.01
C ARG A 123 -36.07 -5.44 -0.39
N VAL A 124 -35.13 -6.38 -0.36
CA VAL A 124 -35.30 -7.67 0.31
C VAL A 124 -35.54 -7.46 1.81
N ALA A 125 -34.71 -6.64 2.47
CA ALA A 125 -34.88 -6.32 3.89
C ALA A 125 -36.24 -5.66 4.18
N GLU A 126 -36.70 -4.76 3.30
CA GLU A 126 -38.01 -4.14 3.39
C GLU A 126 -39.15 -5.18 3.27
N LEU A 127 -39.06 -6.08 2.30
CA LEU A 127 -40.05 -7.14 2.09
C LEU A 127 -40.08 -8.14 3.24
N GLU A 128 -38.92 -8.54 3.77
CA GLU A 128 -38.81 -9.39 4.95
C GLU A 128 -39.45 -8.72 6.17
N ALA A 129 -39.26 -7.41 6.34
CA ALA A 129 -39.92 -6.65 7.40
C ALA A 129 -41.45 -6.58 7.21
N GLN A 130 -41.94 -6.42 5.98
CA GLN A 130 -43.38 -6.44 5.68
C GLN A 130 -44.01 -7.81 5.95
N ILE A 131 -43.30 -8.88 5.60
CA ILE A 131 -43.74 -10.26 5.89
C ILE A 131 -43.76 -10.51 7.40
N ALA A 132 -42.72 -10.09 8.13
CA ALA A 132 -42.64 -10.21 9.57
C ALA A 132 -43.70 -9.38 10.31
N ALA A 133 -44.09 -8.23 9.76
CA ALA A 133 -45.15 -7.37 10.28
C ALA A 133 -46.58 -7.90 10.01
N GLY A 134 -46.72 -9.09 9.42
CA GLY A 134 -48.01 -9.72 9.19
C GLY A 134 -48.68 -9.32 7.88
N GLY A 135 -47.88 -9.09 6.83
CA GLY A 135 -48.26 -8.77 5.44
C GLY A 135 -49.75 -8.73 5.11
N THR A 136 -50.33 -7.54 5.16
CA THR A 136 -51.66 -7.27 4.58
C THR A 136 -51.49 -7.16 3.06
N ARG A 137 -52.19 -8.02 2.34
CA ARG A 137 -52.26 -8.05 0.88
C ARG A 137 -53.21 -6.98 0.35
#